data_AF-A0A536WRF5-F1
#
_entry.id   AF-A0A536WRF5-F1
#
_cell.length_a   1.000
_cell.length_b   1.000
_cell.length_c   1.000
_cell.angle_alpha   90.00
_cell.angle_beta   90.00
_cell.angle_gamma   90.00
#
_symmetry.space_group_name_H-M   'P 1'
#
loop_
_entity.id
_entity.type
_entity.pdbx_description
1 polymer ?
#
loop_
_entity_poly.entity_id
_entity_poly.type
_entity_poly.pdbx_seq_one_letter_code
_entity_poly.pdbx_strand_id
1 'polypeptide(L)'
;MTGNATAAAAGYNAALTQILDGLSAALPGIDIARFDAFTTLQTIAGHPLRYALRNATDACLAPFTPLPSRCATPDRYFFWDGIHPTRAGHAIIAIENGKALIGNLLVAH
;
A
#
# COMPACT_ATOMS: atom_id res chain seq x y z
N MET A 1 6.88 11.37 2.12
CA MET A 1 7.57 10.64 3.21
C MET A 1 8.89 11.33 3.48
N THR A 2 9.26 11.56 4.74
CA THR A 2 10.59 12.10 5.07
C THR A 2 11.67 11.06 4.74
N GLY A 3 12.88 11.49 4.38
CA GLY A 3 13.95 10.57 3.95
C GLY A 3 14.28 9.47 4.96
N ASN A 4 14.13 9.74 6.26
CA ASN A 4 14.38 8.76 7.32
C ASN A 4 13.35 7.61 7.32
N ALA A 5 12.06 7.90 7.11
CA ALA A 5 11.03 6.87 7.04
C ALA A 5 11.22 5.97 5.81
N THR A 6 11.61 6.57 4.68
CA THR A 6 11.94 5.85 3.45
C THR A 6 13.11 4.89 3.67
N ALA A 7 14.20 5.35 4.29
CA ALA A 7 15.38 4.52 4.55
C ALA A 7 15.07 3.36 5.51
N ALA A 8 14.32 3.62 6.59
CA ALA A 8 13.92 2.60 7.55
C ALA A 8 13.05 1.51 6.89
N ALA A 9 12.06 1.91 6.07
CA ALA A 9 11.22 0.96 5.34
C ALA A 9 12.03 0.13 4.33
N ALA A 10 12.96 0.75 3.61
CA ALA A 10 13.83 0.04 2.67
C ALA A 10 14.72 -1.01 3.38
N GLY A 11 15.30 -0.64 4.54
CA GLY A 11 16.09 -1.57 5.35
C GLY A 11 15.27 -2.74 5.88
N TYR A 12 14.06 -2.47 6.39
CA TYR A 12 13.13 -3.51 6.83
C TYR A 12 12.77 -4.47 5.68
N ASN A 13 12.41 -3.95 4.51
CA ASN A 13 12.04 -4.77 3.36
C ASN A 13 13.19 -5.64 2.84
N ALA A 14 14.43 -5.14 2.89
CA ALA A 14 15.61 -5.92 2.53
C ALA A 14 15.81 -7.11 3.48
N ALA A 15 15.72 -6.89 4.79
CA ALA A 15 15.82 -7.95 5.79
C ALA A 15 14.66 -8.96 5.69
N LEU A 16 13.43 -8.47 5.47
CA LEU A 16 12.26 -9.32 5.27
C LEU A 16 12.43 -10.22 4.04
N THR A 17 12.95 -9.69 2.93
CA THR A 17 13.22 -10.47 1.71
C THR A 17 14.16 -11.64 1.98
N GLN A 18 15.28 -11.38 2.68
CA GLN A 18 16.25 -12.43 3.04
C GLN A 18 15.63 -13.54 3.90
N ILE A 19 14.79 -13.16 4.88
CA ILE A 19 14.10 -14.13 5.75
C ILE A 19 13.11 -14.97 4.94
N LEU A 20 12.30 -14.33 4.09
CA LEU A 20 11.30 -15.03 3.29
C LEU A 20 11.95 -15.95 2.25
N ASP A 21 13.10 -15.59 1.67
CA ASP A 21 13.85 -16.46 0.75
C ASP A 21 14.34 -17.72 1.46
N GLY A 22 14.87 -17.58 2.68
CA GLY A 22 15.27 -18.71 3.52
C GLY A 22 14.10 -19.64 3.87
N LEU A 23 12.94 -19.06 4.19
CA LEU A 23 11.73 -19.84 4.48
C LEU A 23 11.21 -20.60 3.25
N SER A 24 11.18 -19.94 2.08
CA SER A 24 10.80 -20.59 0.82
C SER A 24 11.70 -21.79 0.50
N ALA A 25 13.00 -21.70 0.76
CA ALA A 25 13.93 -22.81 0.56
C ALA A 25 13.75 -23.95 1.59
N ALA A 26 13.43 -23.61 2.85
CA ALA A 26 13.28 -24.58 3.93
C ALA A 26 11.92 -25.32 3.91
N LEU A 27 10.90 -24.74 3.27
CA LEU A 27 9.51 -25.22 3.30
C LEU A 27 8.96 -25.43 1.88
N PRO A 28 9.41 -26.46 1.14
CA PRO A 28 9.06 -26.66 -0.27
C PRO A 28 7.56 -26.96 -0.53
N GLY A 29 6.77 -27.18 0.52
CA GLY A 29 5.31 -27.36 0.43
C GLY A 29 4.48 -26.12 0.77
N ILE A 30 5.13 -24.96 0.98
CA ILE A 30 4.46 -23.70 1.35
C ILE A 30 4.74 -22.64 0.30
N ASP A 31 3.68 -22.11 -0.29
CA ASP A 31 3.76 -20.97 -1.20
C ASP A 31 3.71 -19.66 -0.43
N ILE A 32 4.82 -18.92 -0.44
CA ILE A 32 4.92 -17.61 0.18
C ILE A 32 4.69 -16.54 -0.89
N ALA A 33 3.45 -16.04 -0.96
CA ALA A 33 3.15 -14.89 -1.80
C ALA A 33 3.61 -13.58 -1.15
N ARG A 34 4.22 -12.70 -1.95
CA ARG A 34 4.73 -11.40 -1.51
C ARG A 34 3.98 -10.27 -2.19
N PHE A 35 3.64 -9.24 -1.42
CA PHE A 35 3.08 -7.99 -1.92
C PHE A 35 4.02 -6.84 -1.57
N ASP A 36 4.59 -6.20 -2.59
CA ASP A 36 5.45 -5.02 -2.41
C ASP A 36 4.60 -3.77 -2.13
N ALA A 37 4.20 -3.62 -0.87
CA ALA A 37 3.45 -2.47 -0.41
C ALA A 37 4.24 -1.16 -0.58
N PHE A 38 5.56 -1.19 -0.44
CA PHE A 38 6.39 0.03 -0.47
C PHE A 38 6.39 0.66 -1.86
N THR A 39 6.64 -0.12 -2.90
CA THR A 39 6.59 0.37 -4.29
C THR A 39 5.15 0.67 -4.72
N THR A 40 4.19 -0.17 -4.31
CA THR A 40 2.77 0.03 -4.65
C THR A 40 2.23 1.36 -4.10
N LEU A 41 2.47 1.65 -2.82
CA LEU A 41 1.98 2.88 -2.20
C LEU A 41 2.66 4.12 -2.80
N GLN A 42 3.95 4.06 -3.14
CA GLN A 42 4.62 5.14 -3.86
C GLN A 42 4.04 5.36 -5.26
N THR A 43 3.68 4.29 -5.96
CA THR A 43 3.06 4.37 -7.30
C THR A 43 1.68 5.01 -7.22
N ILE A 44 0.87 4.64 -6.23
CA ILE A 44 -0.45 5.25 -6.00
C ILE A 44 -0.30 6.74 -5.69
N ALA A 45 0.61 7.09 -4.78
CA ALA A 45 0.86 8.48 -4.40
C ALA A 45 1.41 9.33 -5.55
N GLY A 46 2.28 8.78 -6.39
CA GLY A 46 2.86 9.45 -7.56
C GLY A 46 1.89 9.58 -8.75
N HIS A 47 0.86 8.73 -8.83
CA HIS A 47 -0.08 8.69 -9.95
C HIS A 47 -1.55 8.55 -9.53
N PRO A 48 -2.08 9.39 -8.63
CA PRO A 48 -3.41 9.22 -8.04
C PRO A 48 -4.54 9.15 -9.08
N LEU A 49 -4.42 9.91 -10.18
CA LEU A 49 -5.42 9.93 -11.26
C LEU A 49 -5.57 8.56 -11.96
N ARG A 50 -4.52 7.74 -12.02
CA ARG A 50 -4.60 6.37 -12.57
C ARG A 50 -5.51 5.47 -11.74
N TYR A 51 -5.67 5.80 -10.46
CA TYR A 51 -6.49 5.09 -9.49
C TYR A 51 -7.82 5.80 -9.21
N ALA A 52 -8.22 6.73 -10.07
CA ALA A 52 -9.41 7.57 -9.92
C ALA A 52 -9.44 8.41 -8.62
N LEU A 53 -8.27 8.64 -8.01
CA LEU A 53 -8.08 9.54 -6.87
C LEU A 53 -7.73 10.94 -7.37
N ARG A 54 -8.11 11.97 -6.62
CA ARG A 54 -7.74 13.37 -6.85
C ARG A 54 -6.64 13.84 -5.90
N ASN A 55 -6.52 13.21 -4.74
CA ASN A 55 -5.51 13.55 -3.74
C ASN A 55 -4.95 12.27 -3.11
N ALA A 56 -3.64 12.14 -3.06
CA ALA A 56 -2.96 11.03 -2.37
C ALA A 56 -1.84 11.52 -1.43
N THR A 57 -1.95 12.77 -0.97
CA THR A 57 -0.97 13.42 -0.11
C THR A 57 -1.61 13.91 1.18
N ASP A 58 -2.77 14.56 1.08
CA ASP A 58 -3.44 15.18 2.21
C ASP A 58 -4.45 14.23 2.87
N ALA A 59 -4.66 14.43 4.17
CA ALA A 59 -5.72 13.78 4.92
C ALA A 59 -7.10 14.28 4.47
N CYS A 60 -8.07 13.37 4.31
CA CYS A 60 -9.48 13.76 4.15
C CYS A 60 -10.08 14.24 5.47
N LEU A 61 -9.68 13.66 6.61
CA LEU A 61 -10.13 14.00 7.95
C LEU A 61 -9.35 15.21 8.47
N ALA A 62 -10.07 16.24 8.91
CA ALA A 62 -9.54 17.44 9.55
C ALA A 62 -10.03 17.49 11.00
N PRO A 63 -9.32 16.85 11.96
CA PRO A 63 -9.71 16.89 13.36
C PRO A 63 -9.74 18.34 13.86
N PHE A 64 -10.58 18.61 14.87
CA PHE A 64 -10.75 19.95 15.46
C PHE A 64 -11.35 21.02 14.53
N THR A 65 -12.04 20.60 13.46
CA THR A 65 -12.84 21.47 12.59
C THR A 65 -14.36 21.27 12.79
N PRO A 66 -15.22 22.26 12.46
CA PRO A 66 -16.67 22.09 12.51
C PRO A 66 -17.17 20.92 11.65
N LEU A 67 -18.30 20.32 12.04
CA LEU A 67 -18.85 19.16 11.34
C LEU A 67 -19.44 19.52 9.95
N PRO A 68 -19.29 18.64 8.94
CA PRO A 68 -18.53 17.39 9.01
C PRO A 68 -17.02 17.67 8.93
N SER A 69 -16.26 17.10 9.87
CA SER A 69 -14.80 17.30 9.99
C SER A 69 -14.00 16.50 8.95
N ARG A 70 -14.60 16.23 7.78
CA ARG A 70 -14.04 15.45 6.69
C ARG A 70 -14.21 16.18 5.35
N CYS A 71 -13.34 15.89 4.40
CA CYS A 71 -13.41 16.37 3.04
C CYS A 71 -14.72 15.95 2.35
N ALA A 72 -15.14 16.72 1.34
CA ALA A 72 -16.39 16.48 0.62
C ALA A 72 -16.38 15.16 -0.18
N THR A 73 -15.21 14.71 -0.64
CA THR A 73 -15.05 13.57 -1.57
C THR A 73 -14.07 12.51 -1.04
N PRO A 74 -14.38 11.80 0.06
CA PRO A 74 -13.47 10.83 0.67
C PRO A 74 -13.08 9.71 -0.29
N ASP A 75 -13.95 9.32 -1.22
CA ASP A 75 -13.64 8.31 -2.25
C ASP A 75 -12.66 8.80 -3.32
N ARG A 76 -12.24 10.07 -3.28
CA ARG A 76 -11.22 10.65 -4.15
C ARG A 76 -9.91 10.96 -3.41
N TYR A 77 -9.83 10.64 -2.12
CA TYR A 77 -8.63 10.81 -1.30
C TYR A 77 -8.02 9.46 -0.99
N PHE A 78 -6.69 9.35 -1.06
CA PHE A 78 -6.02 8.14 -0.63
C PHE A 78 -6.01 8.04 0.89
N PHE A 79 -5.68 9.11 1.60
CA PHE A 79 -5.54 9.10 3.05
C PHE A 79 -6.80 9.60 3.76
N TRP A 80 -7.27 8.81 4.73
CA TRP A 80 -8.32 9.19 5.66
C TRP A 80 -7.79 10.21 6.66
N ASP A 81 -6.73 9.89 7.38
CA ASP A 81 -5.99 10.82 8.25
C ASP A 81 -4.57 11.05 7.71
N GLY A 82 -3.57 11.35 8.55
CA GLY A 82 -2.20 11.58 8.09
C GLY A 82 -1.45 10.35 7.60
N ILE A 83 -1.93 9.13 7.88
CA ILE A 83 -1.21 7.88 7.55
C ILE A 83 -2.11 6.72 7.11
N HIS A 84 -3.38 6.69 7.51
CA HIS A 84 -4.29 5.59 7.19
C HIS A 84 -5.02 5.83 5.87
N PRO A 85 -5.17 4.81 4.99
CA PRO A 85 -5.96 4.97 3.77
C PRO A 85 -7.47 5.14 4.02
N THR A 86 -8.18 5.79 3.10
CA THR A 86 -9.64 5.81 3.05
C THR A 86 -10.19 4.44 2.64
N ARG A 87 -11.52 4.27 2.69
CA ARG A 87 -12.20 3.12 2.07
C ARG A 87 -11.78 2.91 0.62
N ALA A 88 -11.72 3.99 -0.19
CA ALA A 88 -11.29 3.91 -1.57
C ALA A 88 -9.80 3.52 -1.69
N GLY A 89 -8.94 4.08 -0.84
CA GLY A 89 -7.52 3.70 -0.76
C GLY A 89 -7.34 2.21 -0.43
N HIS A 90 -8.07 1.68 0.57
CA HIS A 90 -8.06 0.26 0.91
C HIS A 90 -8.56 -0.63 -0.24
N ALA A 91 -9.62 -0.21 -0.96
CA ALA A 91 -10.11 -0.95 -2.12
C ALA A 91 -9.05 -1.06 -3.23
N ILE A 92 -8.30 0.02 -3.49
CA ILE A 92 -7.19 0.03 -4.45
C ILE A 92 -6.08 -0.92 -4.00
N ILE A 93 -5.66 -0.86 -2.73
CA ILE A 93 -4.63 -1.76 -2.19
C ILE A 93 -5.05 -3.23 -2.35
N ALA A 94 -6.31 -3.56 -2.06
CA ALA A 94 -6.83 -4.92 -2.21
C ALA A 94 -6.77 -5.40 -3.67
N ILE A 95 -7.11 -4.53 -4.64
CA ILE A 95 -7.01 -4.84 -6.07
C ILE A 95 -5.56 -5.09 -6.48
N GLU A 96 -4.61 -4.23 -6.07
CA GLU A 96 -3.20 -4.41 -6.41
C GLU A 96 -2.59 -5.66 -5.76
N ASN A 97 -2.96 -5.98 -4.50
CA ASN A 97 -2.55 -7.21 -3.83
C ASN A 97 -3.12 -8.45 -4.55
N GLY A 98 -4.39 -8.43 -4.95
CA GLY A 98 -5.01 -9.51 -5.71
C GLY A 98 -4.28 -9.83 -7.01
N LYS A 99 -3.79 -8.80 -7.73
CA LYS A 99 -2.97 -8.99 -8.94
C LYS A 99 -1.65 -9.71 -8.64
N ALA A 100 -0.99 -9.37 -7.52
CA ALA A 100 0.25 -10.01 -7.10
C ALA A 100 0.04 -11.50 -6.74
N LEU A 101 -1.08 -11.82 -6.07
CA LEU A 101 -1.44 -13.21 -5.74
C LEU A 101 -1.69 -14.05 -7.01
N ILE A 102 -2.45 -13.52 -7.97
CA ILE A 102 -2.77 -14.21 -9.22
C ILE A 102 -1.52 -14.35 -10.09
N GLY A 103 -0.67 -13.32 -10.16
CA GLY A 103 0.59 -13.37 -10.91
C GLY A 103 1.52 -14.47 -10.43
N ASN A 104 1.63 -14.67 -9.11
CA ASN A 104 2.44 -15.76 -8.54
C ASN A 104 1.84 -17.15 -8.83
N LEU A 105 0.51 -17.28 -8.86
CA LEU A 105 -0.16 -18.54 -9.23
C LEU A 105 0.08 -18.94 -10.69
N LEU A 106 0.18 -17.96 -11.60
CA LEU A 106 0.37 -18.20 -13.03
C LEU A 106 1.82 -18.57 -13.42
N VAL A 107 2.80 -18.29 -12.55
CA VAL A 107 4.22 -18.61 -12.78
C VAL A 107 4.64 -19.91 -12.08
N ALA A 108 3.79 -20.45 -11.21
CA ALA A 108 4.04 -21.69 -10.46
C ALA A 108 3.73 -22.99 -11.25
N HIS A 109 3.45 -22.91 -12.56
CA HIS A 109 3.14 -24.05 -13.44
C HIS A 109 3.99 -24.03 -14.71
#